data_AF-A0A7K1CU89-F1
#
_entry.id   AF-A0A7K1CU89-F1
#
_cell.length_a   1.000
_cell.length_b   1.000
_cell.length_c   1.000
_cell.angle_alpha   90.00
_cell.angle_beta   90.00
_cell.angle_gamma   90.00
#
_symmetry.space_group_name_H-M   'P 1'
#
loop_
_entity.id
_entity.type
_entity.pdbx_description
1 polymer ?
#
loop_
_entity_poly.entity_id
_entity_poly.type
_entity_poly.pdbx_seq_one_letter_code
_entity_poly.pdbx_strand_id
1 'polypeptide(L)'
;MADLHRLKTGWTLYYHDPNATSYVIESYIPLITFHTVEELGALSSLLQEKHVLNGMFFLMREGIEPVWESKDNRDGGAWSIKVYADKVYRLFMDIIFMTVGETLCRDDVEINGITISPKPKFCLIKIWNRDAKVTDTTVINTPAFIAKESIQYKPHKEGKGFDTPSTAGSSDTPRSFSSTTPGSSPASAGGHHRSHYFASDSDHSYRHNSGSWKYQQQPPKRK
;
A
#
# COMPACT_ATOMS: atom_id res chain seq x y z
N MET A 1 34.11 17.62 7.20
CA MET A 1 32.75 17.17 7.60
C MET A 1 32.31 16.15 6.57
N ALA A 2 31.55 15.13 6.96
CA ALA A 2 31.00 14.20 5.97
C ALA A 2 30.01 14.97 5.07
N ASP A 3 30.13 14.81 3.75
CA ASP A 3 29.14 15.35 2.81
C ASP A 3 27.86 14.53 2.94
N LEU A 4 26.78 15.19 3.36
CA LEU A 4 25.47 14.57 3.53
C LEU A 4 24.69 14.58 2.21
N HIS A 5 24.03 13.48 1.89
CA HIS A 5 23.26 13.34 0.65
C HIS A 5 21.84 13.86 0.85
N ARG A 6 21.54 15.06 0.33
CA ARG A 6 20.22 15.71 0.42
C ARG A 6 19.15 14.91 -0.35
N LEU A 7 17.98 14.77 0.26
CA LEU A 7 16.76 14.30 -0.40
C LEU A 7 16.14 15.43 -1.23
N LYS A 8 15.27 15.06 -2.19
CA LYS A 8 14.51 16.03 -3.00
C LYS A 8 13.61 16.93 -2.13
N THR A 9 13.03 16.36 -1.07
CA THR A 9 12.22 17.07 -0.06
C THR A 9 12.48 16.50 1.33
N GLY A 10 12.09 17.24 2.36
CA GLY A 10 12.00 16.71 3.72
C GLY A 10 10.82 15.75 3.87
N TRP A 11 10.91 14.86 4.86
CA TRP A 11 9.87 13.90 5.21
C TRP A 11 9.74 13.81 6.73
N THR A 12 8.50 13.68 7.22
CA THR A 12 8.19 13.55 8.65
C THR A 12 7.46 12.23 8.90
N LEU A 13 7.99 11.44 9.83
CA LEU A 13 7.34 10.22 10.33
C LEU A 13 6.47 10.58 11.53
N TYR A 14 5.20 10.18 11.49
CA TYR A 14 4.24 10.30 12.56
C TYR A 14 3.82 8.92 13.08
N TYR A 15 3.48 8.87 14.36
CA TYR A 15 2.76 7.76 14.98
C TYR A 15 1.33 8.18 15.31
N HIS A 16 0.40 7.25 15.13
CA HIS A 16 -0.96 7.36 15.62
C HIS A 16 -1.31 6.09 16.41
N ASP A 17 -2.06 6.23 17.51
CA ASP A 17 -2.48 5.07 18.30
C ASP A 17 -3.48 4.23 17.47
N PRO A 18 -3.19 2.95 17.18
CA PRO A 18 -4.11 2.08 16.45
C PRO A 18 -5.49 1.89 17.11
N ASN A 19 -5.59 2.17 18.41
CA ASN A 19 -6.83 2.06 19.19
C ASN A 19 -7.57 3.39 19.33
N ALA A 20 -7.02 4.49 18.80
CA ALA A 20 -7.68 5.77 18.83
C ALA A 20 -8.98 5.73 18.02
N THR A 21 -9.99 6.41 18.56
CA THR A 21 -11.31 6.58 17.92
C THR A 21 -11.44 7.90 17.17
N SER A 22 -10.43 8.79 17.27
CA SER A 22 -10.40 10.11 16.65
C SER A 22 -9.14 10.29 15.80
N TYR A 23 -9.34 10.75 14.56
CA TYR A 23 -8.29 10.93 13.54
C TYR A 23 -8.04 12.41 13.23
N VAL A 24 -8.13 13.27 14.24
CA VAL A 24 -7.78 14.70 14.15
C VAL A 24 -6.26 14.90 14.19
N ILE A 25 -5.75 16.01 13.64
CA ILE A 25 -4.30 16.25 13.52
C ILE A 25 -3.54 16.14 14.84
N GLU A 26 -4.16 16.55 15.95
CA GLU A 26 -3.56 16.52 17.29
C GLU A 26 -3.32 15.10 17.82
N SER A 27 -3.98 14.08 17.26
CA SER A 27 -3.76 12.68 17.64
C SER A 27 -2.59 12.01 16.90
N TYR A 28 -1.90 12.74 16.02
CA TYR A 28 -0.71 12.29 15.30
C TYR A 28 0.55 12.87 15.95
N ILE A 29 1.41 12.00 16.46
CA ILE A 29 2.63 12.38 17.16
C ILE A 29 3.79 12.39 16.16
N PRO A 30 4.42 13.53 15.85
CA PRO A 30 5.63 13.56 15.02
C PRO A 30 6.79 12.90 15.78
N LEU A 31 7.47 11.96 15.13
CA LEU A 31 8.59 11.22 15.70
C LEU A 31 9.94 11.77 15.23
N ILE A 32 10.08 11.97 13.92
CA ILE A 32 11.32 12.46 13.31
C ILE A 32 11.00 13.17 11.99
N THR A 33 11.74 14.24 11.70
CA THR A 33 11.81 14.87 10.38
C THR A 33 13.25 14.77 9.88
N PHE A 34 13.44 14.45 8.60
CA PHE A 34 14.75 14.26 8.01
C PHE A 34 14.79 14.81 6.58
N HIS A 35 16.00 15.19 6.15
CA HIS A 35 16.28 15.85 4.88
C HIS A 35 17.44 15.20 4.12
N THR A 36 18.13 14.22 4.72
CA THR A 36 19.25 13.51 4.08
C THR A 36 19.10 11.99 4.15
N VAL A 37 19.84 11.28 3.28
CA VAL A 37 19.88 9.81 3.24
C VAL A 37 20.50 9.24 4.51
N GLU A 38 21.47 9.92 5.13
CA GLU A 38 22.10 9.47 6.36
C GLU A 38 21.11 9.52 7.54
N GLU A 39 20.28 10.57 7.60
CA GLU A 39 19.24 10.71 8.62
C GLU A 39 18.14 9.65 8.47
N LEU A 40 17.83 9.24 7.22
CA LEU A 40 16.96 8.10 6.94
C LEU A 40 17.51 6.80 7.58
N GLY A 41 18.82 6.67 7.77
CA GLY A 41 19.43 5.57 8.51
C GLY A 41 18.92 5.45 9.95
N ALA A 42 18.63 6.58 10.62
CA ALA A 42 18.07 6.59 11.98
C ALA A 42 16.64 6.01 12.03
N LEU A 43 15.92 6.07 10.90
CA LEU A 43 14.55 5.56 10.76
C LEU A 43 14.49 4.03 10.96
N SER A 44 15.52 3.30 10.54
CA SER A 44 15.65 1.85 10.75
C SER A 44 15.76 1.45 12.24
N SER A 45 16.36 2.32 13.05
CA SER A 45 16.45 2.14 14.50
C SER A 45 15.11 2.41 15.20
N LEU A 46 14.34 3.38 14.68
CA LEU A 46 13.02 3.74 15.20
C LEU A 46 11.95 2.71 14.82
N LEU A 47 11.91 2.31 13.55
CA LEU A 47 10.95 1.36 13.01
C LEU A 47 11.52 -0.06 13.03
N GLN A 48 11.58 -0.67 14.21
CA GLN A 48 11.84 -2.11 14.29
C GLN A 48 10.62 -2.91 13.83
N GLU A 49 10.80 -4.16 13.39
CA GLU A 49 9.73 -5.03 12.92
C GLU A 49 8.55 -5.11 13.89
N LYS A 50 8.82 -5.29 15.19
CA LYS A 50 7.78 -5.30 16.24
C LYS A 50 7.00 -3.99 16.31
N HIS A 51 7.61 -2.85 15.99
CA HIS A 51 6.91 -1.57 15.99
C HIS A 51 6.01 -1.51 14.78
N VAL A 52 6.54 -1.79 13.59
CA VAL A 52 5.79 -1.76 12.32
C VAL A 52 4.57 -2.69 12.34
N LEU A 53 4.69 -3.87 12.97
CA LEU A 53 3.59 -4.83 13.09
C LEU A 53 2.47 -4.41 14.06
N ASN A 54 2.75 -3.52 15.00
CA ASN A 54 1.82 -3.17 16.09
C ASN A 54 1.43 -1.69 16.14
N GLY A 55 2.16 -0.82 15.45
CA GLY A 55 1.95 0.63 15.44
C GLY A 55 1.36 1.11 14.13
N MET A 56 0.63 2.23 14.17
CA MET A 56 0.17 2.92 12.97
C MET A 56 1.13 4.07 12.69
N PHE A 57 1.76 4.04 11.51
CA PHE A 57 2.76 5.03 11.13
C PHE A 57 2.39 5.69 9.81
N PHE A 58 2.75 6.97 9.70
CA PHE A 58 2.54 7.81 8.54
C PHE A 58 3.86 8.49 8.21
N LEU A 59 4.41 8.26 7.02
CA LEU A 59 5.54 9.04 6.52
C LEU A 59 4.98 10.02 5.49
N MET A 60 4.96 11.30 5.84
CA MET A 60 4.41 12.36 5.01
C MET A 60 5.52 13.28 4.52
N ARG A 61 5.37 13.81 3.31
CA ARG A 61 6.25 14.87 2.81
C ARG A 61 6.14 16.07 3.76
N GLU A 62 7.27 16.72 4.06
CA GLU A 62 7.30 17.81 5.04
C GLU A 62 6.31 18.93 4.66
N GLY A 63 5.52 19.37 5.64
CA GLY A 63 4.45 20.35 5.46
C GLY A 63 3.10 19.77 5.05
N ILE A 64 3.00 18.46 4.79
CA ILE A 64 1.73 17.78 4.53
C ILE A 64 1.26 17.05 5.78
N GLU A 65 0.03 17.35 6.22
CA GLU A 65 -0.58 16.73 7.39
C GLU A 65 -1.02 15.28 7.10
N PRO A 66 -0.88 14.34 8.05
CA PRO A 66 -1.28 12.93 7.90
C PRO A 66 -2.82 12.71 7.98
N VAL A 67 -3.62 13.69 7.58
CA VAL A 67 -5.09 13.62 7.56
C VAL A 67 -5.61 13.78 6.12
N TRP A 68 -6.59 12.96 5.74
CA TRP A 68 -7.07 12.92 4.35
C TRP A 68 -7.92 14.13 3.99
N GLU A 69 -8.50 14.81 4.97
CA GLU A 69 -9.32 16.02 4.82
C GLU A 69 -8.49 17.27 4.53
N SER A 70 -7.18 17.24 4.79
CA SER A 70 -6.28 18.38 4.58
C SER A 70 -6.27 18.83 3.13
N LYS A 71 -5.95 20.12 2.91
CA LYS A 71 -5.92 20.73 1.57
C LYS A 71 -5.04 19.96 0.57
N ASP A 72 -3.96 19.35 1.04
CA ASP A 72 -2.99 18.67 0.20
C ASP A 72 -3.39 17.23 -0.15
N ASN A 73 -4.23 16.58 0.67
CA ASN A 73 -4.63 15.18 0.49
C ASN A 73 -6.04 15.01 -0.05
N ARG A 74 -6.96 15.95 0.23
CA ARG A 74 -8.40 15.78 0.01
C ARG A 74 -8.82 15.58 -1.45
N ASP A 75 -8.02 16.07 -2.39
CA ASP A 75 -8.30 15.98 -3.83
C ASP A 75 -7.56 14.78 -4.49
N GLY A 76 -6.82 14.02 -3.67
CA GLY A 76 -6.09 12.82 -4.05
C GLY A 76 -6.81 11.52 -3.71
N GLY A 77 -6.01 10.48 -3.48
CA GLY A 77 -6.49 9.17 -3.06
C GLY A 77 -5.36 8.33 -2.49
N ALA A 78 -5.61 7.03 -2.40
CA ALA A 78 -4.59 6.10 -2.00
C ALA A 78 -4.69 4.74 -2.69
N TRP A 79 -3.52 4.23 -3.11
CA TRP A 79 -3.33 2.81 -3.39
C TRP A 79 -3.16 2.05 -2.09
N SER A 80 -3.92 0.97 -1.90
CA SER A 80 -3.92 0.14 -0.72
C SER A 80 -3.34 -1.25 -1.04
N ILE A 81 -2.39 -1.69 -0.22
CA ILE A 81 -1.71 -2.98 -0.33
C ILE A 81 -1.93 -3.76 0.96
N LYS A 82 -2.51 -4.95 0.85
CA LYS A 82 -2.68 -5.88 1.96
C LYS A 82 -1.47 -6.81 2.04
N VAL A 83 -0.79 -6.83 3.19
CA VAL A 83 0.42 -7.64 3.40
C VAL A 83 0.33 -8.45 4.69
N TYR A 84 0.73 -9.72 4.62
CA TYR A 84 0.73 -10.65 5.75
C TYR A 84 2.09 -10.64 6.48
N ALA A 85 2.06 -11.01 7.77
CA ALA A 85 3.06 -10.64 8.78
C ALA A 85 4.53 -10.86 8.36
N ASP A 86 4.85 -11.98 7.72
CA ASP A 86 6.22 -12.37 7.34
C ASP A 86 6.89 -11.39 6.35
N LYS A 87 6.10 -10.62 5.60
CA LYS A 87 6.60 -9.69 4.58
C LYS A 87 6.37 -8.22 4.92
N VAL A 88 5.64 -7.92 6.00
CA VAL A 88 5.20 -6.56 6.33
C VAL A 88 6.38 -5.61 6.49
N TYR A 89 7.33 -5.97 7.35
CA TYR A 89 8.43 -5.10 7.69
C TYR A 89 9.30 -4.78 6.48
N ARG A 90 9.73 -5.82 5.75
CA ARG A 90 10.52 -5.67 4.53
C ARG A 90 9.81 -4.82 3.49
N LEU A 91 8.54 -5.12 3.19
CA LEU A 91 7.77 -4.37 2.21
C LEU A 91 7.62 -2.91 2.60
N PHE A 92 7.35 -2.62 3.89
CA PHE A 92 7.16 -1.24 4.33
C PHE A 92 8.46 -0.44 4.26
N MET A 93 9.60 -1.04 4.62
CA MET A 93 10.91 -0.39 4.47
C MET A 93 11.27 -0.16 2.99
N ASP A 94 11.03 -1.14 2.12
CA ASP A 94 11.24 -0.99 0.67
C ASP A 94 10.39 0.18 0.12
N ILE A 95 9.12 0.27 0.52
CA ILE A 95 8.22 1.37 0.13
C ILE A 95 8.71 2.72 0.68
N ILE A 96 9.20 2.79 1.93
CA ILE A 96 9.82 4.01 2.48
C ILE A 96 10.98 4.46 1.58
N PHE A 97 11.92 3.57 1.30
CA PHE A 97 13.11 3.88 0.51
C PHE A 97 12.77 4.32 -0.92
N MET A 98 11.84 3.63 -1.56
CA MET A 98 11.37 3.99 -2.89
C MET A 98 10.58 5.31 -2.90
N THR A 99 9.87 5.64 -1.82
CA THR A 99 9.12 6.90 -1.69
C THR A 99 10.08 8.08 -1.56
N VAL A 100 11.01 8.03 -0.60
CA VAL A 100 11.93 9.14 -0.35
C VAL A 100 12.98 9.30 -1.46
N GLY A 101 13.28 8.20 -2.17
CA GLY A 101 14.10 8.18 -3.38
C GLY A 101 13.36 8.59 -4.65
N GLU A 102 12.06 8.87 -4.58
CA GLU A 102 11.21 9.29 -5.71
C GLU A 102 11.14 8.26 -6.85
N THR A 103 11.23 6.96 -6.53
CA THR A 103 11.16 5.84 -7.50
C THR A 103 9.96 4.92 -7.28
N LEU A 104 9.09 5.22 -6.31
CA LEU A 104 7.92 4.38 -6.00
C LEU A 104 6.87 4.36 -7.11
N CYS A 105 6.73 5.46 -7.85
CA CYS A 105 5.72 5.61 -8.89
C CYS A 105 6.36 6.00 -10.23
N ARG A 106 5.68 5.66 -11.33
CA ARG A 106 5.97 6.18 -12.67
C ARG A 106 5.09 7.40 -12.98
N ASP A 107 5.27 8.00 -14.14
CA ASP A 107 4.34 8.97 -14.74
C ASP A 107 4.11 10.28 -13.96
N ASP A 108 5.18 10.87 -13.41
CA ASP A 108 5.17 12.18 -12.70
C ASP A 108 4.08 12.31 -11.59
N VAL A 109 3.69 11.19 -10.98
CA VAL A 109 2.74 11.18 -9.87
C VAL A 109 3.41 11.72 -8.60
N GLU A 110 2.83 12.79 -8.04
CA GLU A 110 3.28 13.35 -6.77
C GLU A 110 2.75 12.55 -5.58
N ILE A 111 3.65 11.85 -4.90
CA ILE A 111 3.37 11.14 -3.65
C ILE A 111 3.47 12.11 -2.47
N ASN A 112 2.38 12.23 -1.72
CA ASN A 112 2.28 13.02 -0.50
C ASN A 112 2.75 12.25 0.73
N GLY A 113 2.56 10.93 0.74
CA GLY A 113 2.90 10.12 1.90
C GLY A 113 2.57 8.65 1.75
N ILE A 114 3.02 7.88 2.72
CA ILE A 114 2.72 6.46 2.87
C ILE A 114 2.32 6.15 4.30
N THR A 115 1.51 5.13 4.50
CA THR A 115 1.03 4.74 5.82
C THR A 115 1.07 3.24 5.99
N ILE A 116 1.25 2.77 7.21
CA ILE A 116 1.00 1.38 7.60
C ILE A 116 0.04 1.34 8.78
N SER A 117 -0.94 0.45 8.69
CA SER A 117 -1.91 0.24 9.77
C SER A 117 -2.05 -1.24 10.09
N PRO A 118 -1.89 -1.65 11.36
CA PRO A 118 -2.06 -3.03 11.76
C PRO A 118 -3.54 -3.43 11.72
N LYS A 119 -3.80 -4.65 11.30
CA LYS A 119 -5.10 -5.34 11.36
C LYS A 119 -4.90 -6.71 12.01
N PRO A 120 -5.96 -7.39 12.50
CA PRO A 120 -5.81 -8.65 13.24
C PRO A 120 -5.04 -9.77 12.53
N LYS A 121 -4.96 -9.76 11.19
CA LYS A 121 -4.30 -10.82 10.39
C LYS A 121 -3.29 -10.32 9.36
N PHE A 122 -3.17 -9.00 9.18
CA PHE A 122 -2.38 -8.39 8.10
C PHE A 122 -2.08 -6.93 8.47
N CYS A 123 -1.16 -6.29 7.75
CA CYS A 123 -1.03 -4.84 7.75
C CYS A 123 -1.56 -4.27 6.44
N LEU A 124 -2.20 -3.10 6.52
CA LEU A 124 -2.63 -2.35 5.36
C LEU A 124 -1.63 -1.22 5.13
N ILE A 125 -0.89 -1.29 4.03
CA ILE A 125 -0.03 -0.20 3.58
C ILE A 125 -0.83 0.65 2.61
N LYS A 126 -0.75 1.97 2.73
CA LYS A 126 -1.34 2.91 1.76
C LYS A 126 -0.29 3.85 1.20
N ILE A 127 -0.43 4.22 -0.06
CA ILE A 127 0.39 5.18 -0.77
C ILE A 127 -0.52 6.31 -1.24
N TRP A 128 -0.27 7.53 -0.79
CA TRP A 128 -1.14 8.70 -0.96
C TRP A 128 -0.57 9.61 -2.05
N ASN A 129 -1.36 9.89 -3.09
CA ASN A 129 -1.05 10.87 -4.12
C ASN A 129 -1.79 12.18 -3.89
N ARG A 130 -1.20 13.29 -4.37
CA ARG A 130 -1.76 14.64 -4.28
C ARG A 130 -3.11 14.79 -4.97
N ASP A 131 -3.26 14.25 -6.17
CA ASP A 131 -4.49 14.33 -6.95
C ASP A 131 -4.88 12.98 -7.57
N ALA A 132 -6.19 12.77 -7.73
CA ALA A 132 -6.72 11.51 -8.27
C ALA A 132 -6.76 11.46 -9.81
N LYS A 133 -5.88 12.19 -10.53
CA LYS A 133 -5.82 12.11 -12.00
C LYS A 133 -5.22 10.79 -12.48
N VAL A 134 -4.28 10.24 -11.73
CA VAL A 134 -3.69 8.92 -11.99
C VAL A 134 -4.13 7.96 -10.90
N THR A 135 -4.94 6.98 -11.28
CA THR A 135 -5.51 5.99 -10.36
C THR A 135 -5.14 4.55 -10.72
N ASP A 136 -4.53 4.35 -11.90
CA ASP A 136 -4.07 3.05 -12.37
C ASP A 136 -3.08 2.47 -11.35
N THR A 137 -3.14 1.17 -11.08
CA THR A 137 -2.26 0.50 -10.11
C THR A 137 -0.91 0.13 -10.73
N THR A 138 -0.82 0.08 -12.06
CA THR A 138 0.37 -0.31 -12.81
C THR A 138 1.49 0.72 -12.71
N VAL A 139 1.17 1.96 -12.31
CA VAL A 139 2.15 3.04 -12.08
C VAL A 139 2.99 2.81 -10.83
N ILE A 140 2.49 2.04 -9.86
CA ILE A 140 3.23 1.72 -8.64
C ILE A 140 4.29 0.67 -8.96
N ASN A 141 5.54 0.99 -8.62
CA ASN A 141 6.65 0.06 -8.63
C ASN A 141 6.60 -0.73 -7.32
N THR A 142 6.22 -2.00 -7.41
CA THR A 142 6.23 -2.91 -6.26
C THR A 142 7.34 -3.95 -6.38
N PRO A 143 7.85 -4.45 -5.25
CA PRO A 143 8.67 -5.66 -5.25
C PRO A 143 7.93 -6.82 -5.93
N ALA A 144 8.69 -7.72 -6.58
CA ALA A 144 8.13 -8.82 -7.39
C ALA A 144 7.19 -9.77 -6.62
N PHE A 145 7.30 -9.82 -5.29
CA PHE A 145 6.42 -10.65 -4.45
C PHE A 145 5.04 -10.04 -4.17
N ILE A 146 4.78 -8.81 -4.63
CA ILE A 146 3.48 -8.15 -4.57
C ILE A 146 2.85 -8.17 -5.95
N ALA A 147 1.79 -8.96 -6.07
CA ALA A 147 0.95 -9.03 -7.26
C ALA A 147 0.28 -7.67 -7.50
N LYS A 148 0.42 -7.09 -8.70
CA LYS A 148 -0.14 -5.76 -9.02
C LYS A 148 -1.67 -5.73 -8.91
N GLU A 149 -2.30 -6.87 -9.16
CA GLU A 149 -3.75 -7.09 -9.09
C GLU A 149 -4.27 -7.04 -7.65
N SER A 150 -3.38 -7.17 -6.65
CA SER A 150 -3.73 -7.07 -5.23
C SER A 150 -3.83 -5.61 -4.73
N ILE A 151 -3.39 -4.65 -5.54
CA ILE A 151 -3.41 -3.23 -5.21
C ILE A 151 -4.77 -2.65 -5.57
N GLN A 152 -5.35 -1.85 -4.69
CA GLN A 152 -6.64 -1.18 -4.92
C GLN A 152 -6.50 0.32 -4.73
N TYR A 153 -7.00 1.10 -5.68
CA TYR A 153 -7.04 2.55 -5.55
C TYR A 153 -8.40 3.02 -5.04
N LYS A 154 -8.42 3.97 -4.09
CA LYS A 154 -9.64 4.67 -3.68
C LYS A 154 -9.36 6.18 -3.57
N PRO A 155 -10.15 7.06 -4.24
CA PRO A 155 -10.05 8.50 -4.03
C PRO A 155 -10.54 8.88 -2.62
N HIS A 156 -9.96 9.93 -2.05
CA HIS A 156 -10.32 10.39 -0.70
C HIS A 156 -11.70 11.03 -0.66
N LYS A 157 -12.03 11.83 -1.69
CA LYS A 157 -13.39 12.25 -1.97
C LYS A 157 -14.06 11.23 -2.88
N GLU A 158 -15.27 10.82 -2.53
CA GLU A 158 -16.13 10.14 -3.49
C GLU A 158 -16.55 11.18 -4.55
N GLY A 159 -15.97 11.07 -5.75
CA GLY A 159 -16.50 11.77 -6.90
C GLY A 159 -17.91 11.24 -7.18
N LYS A 160 -18.88 12.15 -7.40
CA LYS A 160 -20.03 11.78 -8.23
C LYS A 160 -19.45 11.23 -9.53
N GLY A 161 -19.84 10.00 -9.89
CA GLY A 161 -19.22 9.21 -10.94
C GLY A 161 -18.76 10.08 -12.11
N PHE A 162 -17.49 9.94 -12.48
CA PHE A 162 -17.03 10.47 -13.75
C PHE A 162 -17.81 9.68 -14.81
N ASP A 163 -18.82 10.31 -15.41
CA ASP A 163 -19.57 9.71 -16.50
C ASP A 163 -18.57 9.26 -17.55
N THR A 164 -18.41 7.94 -17.68
CA THR A 164 -17.78 7.36 -18.86
C THR A 164 -18.51 7.93 -20.07
N PRO A 165 -17.81 8.47 -21.09
CA PRO A 165 -18.49 8.86 -22.31
C PRO A 165 -19.19 7.61 -22.86
N SER A 166 -20.52 7.63 -22.79
CA SER A 166 -21.37 6.67 -23.46
C SER A 166 -21.01 6.72 -24.94
N THR A 167 -20.43 5.63 -25.45
CA THR A 167 -20.41 5.36 -26.89
C THR A 167 -21.85 5.27 -27.35
N ALA A 168 -22.38 6.40 -27.84
CA ALA A 168 -23.61 6.43 -28.61
C ALA A 168 -23.36 5.62 -29.88
N GLY A 169 -23.89 4.40 -29.89
CA GLY A 169 -23.95 3.56 -31.09
C GLY A 169 -24.85 4.22 -32.12
N SER A 170 -24.27 4.67 -33.22
CA SER A 170 -25.01 4.90 -34.46
C SER A 170 -25.26 3.53 -35.11
N SER A 171 -26.52 3.13 -35.09
CA SER A 171 -27.08 2.03 -35.87
C SER A 171 -26.98 2.35 -37.36
N ASP A 172 -26.27 1.53 -38.12
CA ASP A 172 -26.52 1.36 -39.55
C ASP A 172 -26.15 -0.07 -39.95
N THR A 173 -27.16 -0.91 -40.16
CA THR A 173 -27.07 -2.12 -41.00
C THR A 173 -27.47 -1.71 -42.41
N PRO A 174 -26.89 -2.29 -43.48
CA PRO A 174 -27.59 -3.44 -44.06
C PRO A 174 -26.75 -4.49 -44.83
N ARG A 175 -27.41 -5.64 -44.97
CA ARG A 175 -27.43 -6.61 -46.09
C ARG A 175 -26.43 -7.78 -46.11
N SER A 176 -27.06 -8.93 -45.94
CA SER A 176 -26.71 -10.33 -46.26
C SER A 176 -26.17 -10.58 -47.67
N PHE A 177 -25.24 -11.53 -47.79
CA PHE A 177 -25.20 -12.51 -48.89
C PHE A 177 -24.57 -13.84 -48.41
N SER A 178 -25.02 -14.92 -49.04
CA SER A 178 -24.99 -16.33 -48.64
C SER A 178 -23.80 -17.14 -49.16
N SER A 179 -23.61 -18.32 -48.53
CA SER A 179 -22.97 -19.58 -49.01
C SER A 179 -21.45 -19.53 -49.29
N THR A 180 -20.60 -20.50 -48.94
CA THR A 180 -20.72 -21.97 -49.03
C THR A 180 -19.59 -22.65 -48.21
N THR A 181 -19.85 -23.78 -47.57
CA THR A 181 -18.87 -24.81 -47.14
C THR A 181 -18.35 -25.62 -48.37
N PRO A 182 -17.36 -26.56 -48.32
CA PRO A 182 -16.95 -27.39 -47.18
C PRO A 182 -15.45 -27.80 -47.04
N GLY A 183 -15.13 -28.29 -45.83
CA GLY A 183 -14.43 -29.57 -45.64
C GLY A 183 -12.90 -29.58 -45.56
N SER A 184 -12.34 -29.90 -44.39
CA SER A 184 -11.79 -31.23 -44.06
C SER A 184 -10.84 -31.19 -42.85
N SER A 185 -11.20 -31.96 -41.81
CA SER A 185 -10.32 -32.53 -40.75
C SER A 185 -9.48 -33.70 -41.34
N PRO A 186 -8.56 -34.41 -40.63
CA PRO A 186 -8.46 -34.54 -39.16
C PRO A 186 -7.06 -34.75 -38.52
N ALA A 187 -7.11 -34.85 -37.17
CA ALA A 187 -6.35 -35.75 -36.28
C ALA A 187 -4.85 -35.45 -36.03
N SER A 188 -4.25 -35.70 -34.86
CA SER A 188 -4.67 -36.21 -33.55
C SER A 188 -3.43 -36.28 -32.63
N ALA A 189 -3.68 -36.35 -31.31
CA ALA A 189 -2.92 -37.04 -30.26
C ALA A 189 -1.78 -36.31 -29.50
N GLY A 190 -2.00 -36.14 -28.19
CA GLY A 190 -1.46 -37.14 -27.23
C GLY A 190 -0.63 -36.62 -26.03
N GLY A 191 -1.03 -37.05 -24.83
CA GLY A 191 -0.20 -37.09 -23.59
C GLY A 191 -0.37 -35.88 -22.66
N HIS A 192 -1.07 -35.87 -21.52
CA HIS A 192 -1.10 -36.78 -20.36
C HIS A 192 0.28 -37.10 -19.78
N HIS A 193 0.72 -36.29 -18.80
CA HIS A 193 1.58 -36.77 -17.72
C HIS A 193 1.20 -36.11 -16.39
N ARG A 194 0.77 -36.95 -15.46
CA ARG A 194 0.51 -36.68 -14.05
C ARG A 194 1.73 -37.18 -13.29
N SER A 195 2.28 -36.36 -12.39
CA SER A 195 3.30 -36.79 -11.43
C SER A 195 2.84 -36.37 -10.04
N HIS A 196 2.58 -37.37 -9.20
CA HIS A 196 2.60 -37.25 -7.75
C HIS A 196 4.05 -37.20 -7.28
N TYR A 197 4.33 -36.53 -6.17
CA TYR A 197 4.86 -37.12 -4.93
C TYR A 197 5.61 -36.10 -4.04
N PHE A 198 5.48 -36.38 -2.73
CA PHE A 198 6.26 -35.97 -1.57
C PHE A 198 5.96 -34.64 -0.86
N ALA A 199 5.17 -34.81 0.21
CA ALA A 199 5.26 -34.05 1.44
C ALA A 199 6.66 -34.18 2.08
N SER A 200 7.09 -33.12 2.76
CA SER A 200 8.04 -33.21 3.87
C SER A 200 7.62 -32.20 4.94
N ASP A 201 7.18 -32.75 6.07
CA ASP A 201 7.03 -32.07 7.34
C ASP A 201 8.35 -31.40 7.76
N SER A 202 8.25 -30.21 8.36
CA SER A 202 9.20 -29.79 9.38
C SER A 202 8.46 -28.92 10.40
N ASP A 203 8.08 -29.60 11.46
CA ASP A 203 7.61 -29.07 12.73
C ASP A 203 8.68 -28.14 13.35
N HIS A 204 8.35 -26.86 13.54
CA HIS A 204 9.11 -25.94 14.38
C HIS A 204 8.16 -25.27 15.37
N SER A 205 8.06 -25.91 16.53
CA SER A 205 7.39 -25.39 17.72
C SER A 205 8.15 -24.19 18.29
N TYR A 206 7.67 -22.98 18.00
CA TYR A 206 8.09 -21.78 18.74
C TYR A 206 7.33 -21.69 20.06
N ARG A 207 8.05 -21.99 21.15
CA ARG A 207 7.61 -21.77 22.53
C ARG A 207 7.34 -20.28 22.75
N HIS A 208 6.08 -19.96 23.07
CA HIS A 208 5.69 -18.67 23.62
C HIS A 208 6.36 -18.45 24.99
N ASN A 209 7.15 -17.38 25.13
CA ASN A 209 7.49 -16.81 26.42
C ASN A 209 6.60 -15.56 26.63
N SER A 210 5.52 -15.73 27.39
CA SER A 210 4.58 -14.67 27.75
C SER A 210 5.15 -13.82 28.89
N GLY A 211 5.94 -12.81 28.54
CA GLY A 211 6.28 -11.71 29.45
C GLY A 211 5.07 -10.82 29.69
N SER A 212 4.37 -11.04 30.80
CA SER A 212 3.24 -10.26 31.28
C SER A 212 3.68 -8.84 31.68
N TRP A 213 3.23 -7.82 30.93
CA TRP A 213 3.25 -6.43 31.40
C TRP A 213 1.89 -6.13 32.05
N LYS A 214 1.93 -5.88 33.36
CA LYS A 214 0.74 -5.61 34.17
C LYS A 214 0.07 -4.31 33.71
N TYR A 215 -1.20 -4.41 33.35
CA TYR A 215 -2.10 -3.28 33.14
C TYR A 215 -2.25 -2.51 34.45
N GLN A 216 -1.82 -1.24 34.47
CA GLN A 216 -2.16 -0.32 35.54
C GLN A 216 -3.53 0.26 35.23
N GLN A 217 -4.55 -0.24 35.93
CA GLN A 217 -5.93 0.22 35.76
C GLN A 217 -6.07 1.68 36.24
N GLN A 218 -6.53 2.57 35.36
CA GLN A 218 -7.12 3.84 35.78
C GLN A 218 -8.63 3.65 35.95
N PRO A 219 -9.25 4.06 37.07
CA PRO A 219 -10.70 4.12 37.19
C PRO A 219 -11.18 5.42 36.55
N PRO A 220 -12.35 5.46 35.89
CA PRO A 220 -13.35 6.46 36.31
C PRO A 220 -14.81 6.01 35.96
N LYS A 221 -15.95 6.62 36.33
CA LYS A 221 -16.35 7.91 36.90
C LYS A 221 -17.56 7.64 37.82
N ARG A 222 -17.71 8.36 38.94
CA ARG A 222 -19.01 8.45 39.64
C ARG A 222 -19.97 9.31 38.81
N LYS A 223 -21.23 8.85 38.71
CA LYS A 223 -22.36 9.60 38.15
C LYS A 223 -22.68 10.80 39.01
#